data_AF-A0A858B3J5-F1
#
_entry.id   AF-A0A858B3J5-F1
#
_cell.length_a   1.000
_cell.length_b   1.000
_cell.length_c   1.000
_cell.angle_alpha   90.00
_cell.angle_beta   90.00
_cell.angle_gamma   90.00
#
_symmetry.space_group_name_H-M   'P 1'
#
loop_
_entity.id
_entity.type
_entity.pdbx_description
1 polymer ?
#
loop_
_entity_poly.entity_id
_entity_poly.type
_entity_poly.pdbx_seq_one_letter_code
_entity_poly.pdbx_strand_id
1 'polypeptide(L)'
;MRRFTKRISGAAAALAVAAALALCGPAAYAAPAAPGDAQAPAAGAQPADGGPAAQADAAQPAQADASQPEASQADGAQAEPARSEAAAPVSLSYSAHVSNIGWMGAVAGGEVAGTTGRGLPLEALRLVLSDASTGEPLGADAISVEAHVSNVGWQAAVGNGGTAGTTGQSRAVEALRVRLSGELSARYTVWYRVHSAEFGWLGWACDGADAGSAGYGRAVQAVQVAVLPKGDPAPGDTATPFVDRSSEPPSVSYRAHVAGIGWQGSVSDGAVAGTTGQGRALEALSGSVSWYGHGSSSLEVRAHVSNVGWQGWTSGTAGTTGRSLAVEALQFRLSGEAASSYDVWYRVHCSDYGWLGWAKDGASAGTVGLSGLATPIWTIPGGTAPPP
;
A
#
# COMPACT_ATOMS: atom_id res chain seq x y z
N MET A 1 -42.65 24.39 -32.36
CA MET A 1 -41.94 23.36 -31.56
C MET A 1 -40.67 23.98 -30.97
N ARG A 2 -40.40 23.84 -29.67
CA ARG A 2 -39.20 24.43 -29.03
C ARG A 2 -38.02 23.44 -29.12
N ARG A 3 -36.84 23.89 -29.55
CA ARG A 3 -35.59 23.10 -29.46
C ARG A 3 -34.94 23.38 -28.10
N PHE A 4 -34.60 22.34 -27.35
CA PHE A 4 -33.81 22.44 -26.12
C PHE A 4 -32.36 22.08 -26.41
N THR A 5 -31.43 23.02 -26.20
CA THR A 5 -29.99 22.79 -26.29
C THR A 5 -29.43 22.63 -24.89
N LYS A 6 -29.21 21.37 -24.44
CA LYS A 6 -28.62 21.10 -23.13
C LYS A 6 -27.10 21.02 -23.25
N ARG A 7 -26.39 22.09 -22.88
CA ARG A 7 -24.93 22.02 -22.64
C ARG A 7 -24.67 21.17 -21.41
N ILE A 8 -23.66 20.31 -21.49
CA ILE A 8 -23.07 19.62 -20.33
C ILE A 8 -21.64 20.15 -20.21
N SER A 9 -21.33 20.83 -19.11
CA SER A 9 -19.97 21.27 -18.81
C SER A 9 -19.23 20.13 -18.12
N GLY A 10 -18.16 19.63 -18.76
CA GLY A 10 -17.24 18.69 -18.13
C GLY A 10 -16.16 19.43 -17.31
N ALA A 11 -15.76 18.83 -16.19
CA ALA A 11 -14.60 19.25 -15.40
C ALA A 11 -13.94 18.00 -14.82
N ALA A 12 -13.12 17.32 -15.63
CA ALA A 12 -12.29 16.21 -15.17
C ALA A 12 -10.90 16.75 -14.79
N ALA A 13 -10.54 16.64 -13.50
CA ALA A 13 -9.22 17.02 -13.03
C ALA A 13 -8.22 15.90 -13.35
N ALA A 14 -7.33 16.14 -14.32
CA ALA A 14 -6.26 15.20 -14.64
C ALA A 14 -5.09 15.36 -13.65
N LEU A 15 -4.90 14.37 -12.78
CA LEU A 15 -3.76 14.32 -11.86
C LEU A 15 -2.58 13.63 -12.55
N ALA A 16 -1.57 14.40 -12.96
CA ALA A 16 -0.39 13.87 -13.64
C ALA A 16 0.67 13.43 -12.62
N VAL A 17 0.96 12.12 -12.56
CA VAL A 17 2.09 11.57 -11.80
C VAL A 17 3.28 11.37 -12.74
N ALA A 18 4.37 12.09 -12.50
CA ALA A 18 5.58 11.99 -13.30
C ALA A 18 6.50 10.86 -12.77
N ALA A 19 6.72 9.82 -13.58
CA ALA A 19 7.66 8.76 -13.26
C ALA A 19 9.10 9.19 -13.58
N ALA A 20 9.95 9.33 -12.55
CA ALA A 20 11.37 9.65 -12.70
C ALA A 20 12.21 8.38 -12.86
N LEU A 21 12.84 8.20 -14.03
CA LEU A 21 13.76 7.08 -14.29
C LEU A 21 15.13 7.36 -13.66
N ALA A 22 15.53 6.54 -12.68
CA ALA A 22 16.87 6.54 -12.09
C ALA A 22 17.67 5.32 -12.58
N LEU A 23 18.66 5.57 -13.45
CA LEU A 23 19.63 4.58 -13.91
C LEU A 23 20.92 4.66 -13.07
N CYS A 24 21.28 3.59 -12.36
CA CYS A 24 22.68 3.26 -12.09
C CYS A 24 22.85 1.80 -11.67
N GLY A 25 23.95 1.16 -12.11
CA GLY A 25 24.27 -0.24 -11.81
C GLY A 25 25.07 -0.45 -10.52
N PRO A 26 25.35 -1.72 -10.13
CA PRO A 26 26.04 -2.05 -8.89
C PRO A 26 27.55 -1.81 -8.95
N ALA A 27 28.13 -1.43 -7.81
CA ALA A 27 29.57 -1.40 -7.56
C ALA A 27 29.90 -2.23 -6.30
N ALA A 28 31.06 -2.89 -6.28
CA ALA A 28 31.35 -3.95 -5.33
C ALA A 28 32.19 -3.52 -4.11
N TYR A 29 31.78 -4.05 -2.96
CA TYR A 29 32.59 -4.54 -1.82
C TYR A 29 34.08 -4.11 -1.72
N ALA A 30 34.38 -3.19 -0.79
CA ALA A 30 35.68 -3.11 -0.13
C ALA A 30 35.55 -2.44 1.25
N ALA A 31 36.12 -3.06 2.29
CA ALA A 31 36.43 -2.42 3.57
C ALA A 31 37.96 -2.22 3.65
N PRO A 32 38.49 -1.27 4.44
CA PRO A 32 38.92 -1.66 5.79
C PRO A 32 38.92 -0.56 6.89
N ALA A 33 39.04 -1.04 8.13
CA ALA A 33 39.71 -0.45 9.31
C ALA A 33 39.26 0.91 9.93
N ALA A 34 39.14 0.90 11.26
CA ALA A 34 39.19 2.08 12.15
C ALA A 34 40.63 2.29 12.67
N PRO A 35 40.96 3.50 13.18
CA PRO A 35 40.85 3.81 14.62
C PRO A 35 40.20 5.21 14.85
N GLY A 36 40.05 5.79 16.05
CA GLY A 36 40.41 5.42 17.43
C GLY A 36 40.02 6.56 18.41
N ASP A 37 40.23 6.38 19.72
CA ASP A 37 39.64 7.21 20.79
C ASP A 37 40.31 8.58 21.06
N ALA A 38 39.47 9.61 21.33
CA ALA A 38 39.69 10.74 22.27
C ALA A 38 38.44 11.65 22.24
N GLN A 39 37.56 11.70 23.24
CA GLN A 39 37.71 12.24 24.62
C GLN A 39 37.78 13.77 24.71
N ALA A 40 36.77 14.36 25.35
CA ALA A 40 36.69 15.79 25.71
C ALA A 40 37.33 16.08 27.09
N PRO A 41 37.56 17.36 27.39
CA PRO A 41 37.40 17.87 28.75
C PRO A 41 36.43 19.08 28.81
N ALA A 42 36.05 19.45 30.02
CA ALA A 42 35.17 20.60 30.31
C ALA A 42 35.75 21.47 31.45
N ALA A 43 34.99 22.51 31.82
CA ALA A 43 35.16 23.42 32.96
C ALA A 43 36.15 24.61 32.81
N GLY A 44 35.67 25.77 33.31
CA GLY A 44 36.32 27.08 33.37
C GLY A 44 35.24 28.12 33.71
N ALA A 45 35.45 28.99 34.70
CA ALA A 45 34.36 29.69 35.41
C ALA A 45 34.37 31.24 35.32
N GLN A 46 33.23 31.81 35.75
CA GLN A 46 32.92 33.18 36.24
C GLN A 46 34.04 33.90 37.06
N PRO A 47 33.93 35.22 37.44
CA PRO A 47 32.76 36.15 37.47
C PRO A 47 33.08 37.51 36.75
N ALA A 48 32.48 38.70 36.97
CA ALA A 48 31.42 39.25 37.87
C ALA A 48 30.78 40.53 37.26
N ASP A 49 29.55 40.89 37.68
CA ASP A 49 28.94 42.24 37.86
C ASP A 49 27.39 42.13 37.85
N GLY A 50 26.55 42.94 38.51
CA GLY A 50 26.72 44.01 39.51
C GLY A 50 25.34 44.55 39.97
N GLY A 51 25.16 44.94 41.25
CA GLY A 51 23.88 45.48 41.80
C GLY A 51 23.60 46.96 41.45
N PRO A 52 22.43 47.57 41.78
CA PRO A 52 21.68 47.55 43.07
C PRO A 52 20.20 47.08 42.93
N ALA A 53 19.35 46.84 43.95
CA ALA A 53 18.83 47.66 45.09
C ALA A 53 17.97 48.89 44.65
N ALA A 54 16.83 49.25 45.27
CA ALA A 54 16.20 48.80 46.52
C ALA A 54 14.64 48.99 46.57
N GLN A 55 14.07 48.59 47.72
CA GLN A 55 12.79 48.96 48.38
C GLN A 55 12.31 50.42 48.17
N ALA A 56 11.04 50.83 48.36
CA ALA A 56 9.73 50.17 48.63
C ALA A 56 8.59 51.15 48.16
N ASP A 57 7.36 51.32 48.67
CA ASP A 57 6.60 50.84 49.85
C ASP A 57 5.06 51.02 49.65
N ALA A 58 4.22 50.76 50.67
CA ALA A 58 2.75 50.68 50.59
C ALA A 58 1.97 51.91 51.12
N ALA A 59 0.72 52.12 50.64
CA ALA A 59 -0.44 52.58 51.43
C ALA A 59 -1.77 52.59 50.64
N GLN A 60 -2.88 52.31 51.33
CA GLN A 60 -4.28 52.48 50.89
C GLN A 60 -5.09 53.03 52.09
N PRO A 61 -6.15 53.84 51.90
CA PRO A 61 -7.39 53.58 52.67
C PRO A 61 -8.73 54.05 52.03
N ALA A 62 -9.84 53.47 52.57
CA ALA A 62 -11.23 53.96 52.72
C ALA A 62 -12.01 54.57 51.53
N GLN A 63 -13.30 54.28 51.23
CA GLN A 63 -14.53 53.86 51.96
C GLN A 63 -15.49 54.97 52.48
N ALA A 64 -16.69 54.99 51.89
CA ALA A 64 -18.04 55.24 52.44
C ALA A 64 -19.03 54.67 51.39
N ASP A 65 -20.09 53.89 51.66
CA ASP A 65 -21.22 54.01 52.62
C ASP A 65 -22.24 55.09 52.19
N ALA A 66 -23.57 54.87 52.08
CA ALA A 66 -24.44 53.76 52.54
C ALA A 66 -25.71 53.57 51.66
N SER A 67 -26.58 52.64 52.07
CA SER A 67 -28.05 52.53 51.78
C SER A 67 -28.55 51.63 50.63
N GLN A 68 -29.50 50.75 50.96
CA GLN A 68 -30.38 50.00 50.04
C GLN A 68 -31.68 50.78 49.75
N PRO A 69 -32.51 50.33 48.79
CA PRO A 69 -33.69 49.54 49.20
C PRO A 69 -33.97 48.30 48.33
N GLU A 70 -34.95 47.49 48.76
CA GLU A 70 -35.34 46.21 48.13
C GLU A 70 -36.15 46.37 46.84
N ALA A 71 -35.93 45.46 45.88
CA ALA A 71 -36.86 45.12 44.81
C ALA A 71 -36.66 43.65 44.38
N SER A 72 -37.73 42.97 43.97
CA SER A 72 -37.75 41.51 43.79
C SER A 72 -37.59 41.06 42.32
N GLN A 73 -37.35 39.76 42.15
CA GLN A 73 -37.44 38.98 40.90
C GLN A 73 -36.35 39.19 39.83
N ALA A 74 -35.47 38.19 39.70
CA ALA A 74 -35.50 37.28 38.54
C ALA A 74 -34.82 35.95 38.92
N ASP A 75 -35.41 34.82 38.52
CA ASP A 75 -34.75 33.50 38.67
C ASP A 75 -33.71 33.33 37.55
N GLY A 76 -32.45 33.49 37.93
CA GLY A 76 -31.30 33.49 37.02
C GLY A 76 -30.44 32.24 37.22
N ALA A 77 -30.97 31.07 36.85
CA ALA A 77 -30.27 29.79 36.95
C ALA A 77 -29.05 29.69 36.00
N GLN A 78 -27.96 30.38 36.34
CA GLN A 78 -26.64 30.13 35.78
C GLN A 78 -26.13 28.79 36.32
N ALA A 79 -26.54 27.71 35.69
CA ALA A 79 -25.87 26.43 35.86
C ALA A 79 -24.38 26.61 35.50
N GLU A 80 -23.48 26.28 36.43
CA GLU A 80 -22.07 26.15 36.09
C GLU A 80 -21.95 25.15 34.92
N PRO A 81 -21.11 25.42 33.92
CA PRO A 81 -20.82 24.42 32.90
C PRO A 81 -20.13 23.25 33.60
N ALA A 82 -20.86 22.14 33.76
CA ALA A 82 -20.34 20.93 34.35
C ALA A 82 -19.03 20.58 33.65
N ARG A 83 -17.90 20.64 34.38
CA ARG A 83 -16.61 20.23 33.85
C ARG A 83 -16.77 18.81 33.36
N SER A 84 -16.55 18.60 32.07
CA SER A 84 -16.45 17.25 31.49
C SER A 84 -15.48 16.46 32.37
N GLU A 85 -15.96 15.38 32.96
CA GLU A 85 -15.19 14.60 33.92
C GLU A 85 -13.96 14.06 33.19
N ALA A 86 -12.78 14.55 33.58
CA ALA A 86 -11.54 14.30 32.87
C ALA A 86 -11.09 12.86 33.16
N ALA A 87 -11.69 11.93 32.43
CA ALA A 87 -11.39 10.51 32.49
C ALA A 87 -9.88 10.29 32.37
N ALA A 88 -9.36 9.36 33.16
CA ALA A 88 -7.92 9.18 33.36
C ALA A 88 -7.14 9.05 32.04
N PRO A 89 -5.91 9.60 31.99
CA PRO A 89 -5.01 9.35 30.87
C PRO A 89 -4.78 7.83 30.73
N VAL A 90 -4.70 7.34 29.49
CA VAL A 90 -4.43 5.92 29.22
C VAL A 90 -2.96 5.72 28.87
N SER A 91 -2.37 4.63 29.37
CA SER A 91 -1.02 4.20 29.02
C SER A 91 -1.10 2.97 28.10
N LEU A 92 -0.23 2.93 27.10
CA LEU A 92 -0.09 1.81 26.17
C LEU A 92 1.28 1.16 26.35
N SER A 93 1.28 -0.17 26.47
CA SER A 93 2.47 -1.01 26.27
C SER A 93 2.17 -2.15 25.30
N TYR A 94 3.16 -2.64 24.58
CA TYR A 94 3.00 -3.78 23.66
C TYR A 94 4.28 -4.58 23.47
N SER A 95 4.14 -5.88 23.19
CA SER A 95 5.25 -6.78 22.89
C SER A 95 5.01 -7.58 21.61
N ALA A 96 6.10 -7.89 20.91
CA ALA A 96 6.09 -8.71 19.69
C ALA A 96 6.63 -10.11 19.99
N HIS A 97 5.97 -11.14 19.44
CA HIS A 97 6.53 -12.48 19.31
C HIS A 97 7.25 -12.58 17.97
N VAL A 98 8.58 -12.59 17.97
CA VAL A 98 9.39 -12.68 16.75
C VAL A 98 9.91 -14.09 16.57
N SER A 99 9.83 -14.63 15.35
CA SER A 99 10.26 -16.00 15.05
C SER A 99 11.75 -16.19 15.36
N ASN A 100 12.10 -17.36 15.93
CA ASN A 100 13.40 -17.69 16.49
C ASN A 100 13.90 -16.79 17.67
N ILE A 101 13.06 -15.91 18.21
CA ILE A 101 13.35 -15.10 19.41
C ILE A 101 12.33 -15.38 20.52
N GLY A 102 11.05 -15.52 20.18
CA GLY A 102 9.93 -15.58 21.13
C GLY A 102 9.37 -14.20 21.45
N TRP A 103 8.69 -14.07 22.59
CA TRP A 103 8.18 -12.78 23.09
C TRP A 103 9.35 -11.88 23.51
N MET A 104 9.48 -10.74 22.83
CA MET A 104 10.38 -9.65 23.22
C MET A 104 9.79 -8.88 24.42
N GLY A 105 10.63 -8.04 25.06
CA GLY A 105 10.18 -7.13 26.10
C GLY A 105 9.06 -6.19 25.61
N ALA A 106 8.19 -5.78 26.53
CA ALA A 106 7.17 -4.78 26.23
C ALA A 106 7.80 -3.39 26.08
N VAL A 107 7.36 -2.65 25.07
CA VAL A 107 7.77 -1.27 24.76
C VAL A 107 6.59 -0.32 24.98
N ALA A 108 6.86 0.98 25.12
CA ALA A 108 5.85 2.01 25.32
C ALA A 108 5.21 2.49 24.01
N GLY A 109 4.12 3.26 24.14
CA GLY A 109 3.47 3.94 23.02
C GLY A 109 4.44 4.72 22.12
N GLY A 110 4.48 4.36 20.83
CA GLY A 110 5.32 4.97 19.79
C GLY A 110 6.65 4.27 19.55
N GLU A 111 7.12 3.40 20.45
CA GLU A 111 8.40 2.68 20.32
C GLU A 111 8.33 1.51 19.31
N VAL A 112 9.49 0.99 18.90
CA VAL A 112 9.56 -0.11 17.91
C VAL A 112 9.55 -1.46 18.61
N ALA A 113 8.47 -2.23 18.47
CA ALA A 113 8.42 -3.63 18.87
C ALA A 113 8.74 -4.55 17.68
N GLY A 114 9.65 -5.52 17.87
CA GLY A 114 10.08 -6.45 16.83
C GLY A 114 11.50 -6.16 16.31
N THR A 115 11.74 -6.40 15.03
CA THR A 115 13.04 -6.12 14.38
C THR A 115 12.86 -5.49 13.00
N THR A 116 13.81 -4.67 12.55
CA THR A 116 13.78 -4.05 11.20
C THR A 116 14.93 -4.58 10.35
N GLY A 117 14.64 -5.04 9.13
CA GLY A 117 15.64 -5.47 8.14
C GLY A 117 16.38 -6.78 8.46
N ARG A 118 16.05 -7.47 9.56
CA ARG A 118 16.75 -8.70 10.01
C ARG A 118 16.23 -9.99 9.36
N GLY A 119 15.20 -9.92 8.52
CA GLY A 119 14.57 -11.10 7.91
C GLY A 119 13.76 -11.98 8.88
N LEU A 120 13.61 -11.56 10.15
CA LEU A 120 12.85 -12.29 11.17
C LEU A 120 11.39 -11.80 11.19
N PRO A 121 10.41 -12.67 10.92
CA PRO A 121 9.00 -12.30 10.95
C PRO A 121 8.46 -12.19 12.37
N LEU A 122 7.54 -11.25 12.57
CA LEU A 122 6.65 -11.18 13.72
C LEU A 122 5.54 -12.24 13.51
N GLU A 123 5.39 -13.17 14.46
CA GLU A 123 4.37 -14.23 14.42
C GLU A 123 3.10 -13.81 15.19
N ALA A 124 3.25 -13.01 16.25
CA ALA A 124 2.14 -12.43 17.00
C ALA A 124 2.49 -11.08 17.67
N LEU A 125 1.44 -10.34 18.02
CA LEU A 125 1.48 -9.06 18.74
C LEU A 125 0.55 -9.11 19.95
N ARG A 126 0.91 -8.42 21.03
CA ARG A 126 0.08 -8.21 22.22
C ARG A 126 0.12 -6.74 22.62
N LEU A 127 -1.04 -6.13 22.81
CA LEU A 127 -1.19 -4.76 23.32
C LEU A 127 -1.86 -4.81 24.69
N VAL A 128 -1.43 -3.94 25.60
CA VAL A 128 -2.06 -3.69 26.90
C VAL A 128 -2.27 -2.20 27.07
N LEU A 129 -3.54 -1.79 27.15
CA LEU A 129 -3.94 -0.51 27.68
C LEU A 129 -4.19 -0.61 29.19
N SER A 130 -3.67 0.36 29.93
CA SER A 130 -3.94 0.56 31.36
C SER A 130 -4.44 1.99 31.63
N ASP A 131 -5.06 2.19 32.78
CA ASP A 131 -5.19 3.53 33.38
C ASP A 131 -3.79 4.01 33.78
N ALA A 132 -3.36 5.19 33.31
CA ALA A 132 -2.00 5.70 33.56
C ALA A 132 -1.81 6.29 34.97
N SER A 133 -2.88 6.41 35.75
CA SER A 133 -2.88 6.90 37.14
C SER A 133 -2.71 5.76 38.14
N THR A 134 -3.30 4.59 37.85
CA THR A 134 -3.24 3.40 38.73
C THR A 134 -2.29 2.31 38.22
N GLY A 135 -2.04 2.26 36.90
CA GLY A 135 -1.33 1.17 36.22
C GLY A 135 -2.21 -0.03 35.86
N GLU A 136 -3.44 -0.09 36.36
CA GLU A 136 -4.33 -1.25 36.20
C GLU A 136 -4.80 -1.43 34.74
N PRO A 137 -4.74 -2.65 34.18
CA PRO A 137 -5.22 -2.93 32.82
C PRO A 137 -6.71 -2.61 32.64
N LEU A 138 -7.04 -1.98 31.52
CA LEU A 138 -8.43 -1.71 31.13
C LEU A 138 -9.16 -2.99 30.71
N GLY A 139 -10.49 -2.91 30.62
CA GLY A 139 -11.35 -4.04 30.22
C GLY A 139 -10.93 -4.70 28.90
N ALA A 140 -11.21 -6.00 28.77
CA ALA A 140 -10.83 -6.78 27.58
C ALA A 140 -11.41 -6.22 26.27
N ASP A 141 -12.53 -5.50 26.34
CA ASP A 141 -13.20 -4.82 25.24
C ASP A 141 -12.56 -3.48 24.84
N ALA A 142 -11.72 -2.86 25.69
CA ALA A 142 -11.17 -1.52 25.50
C ALA A 142 -10.42 -1.29 24.18
N ILE A 143 -9.76 -2.34 23.67
CA ILE A 143 -9.03 -2.37 22.41
C ILE A 143 -9.24 -3.72 21.72
N SER A 144 -9.47 -3.70 20.42
CA SER A 144 -9.59 -4.89 19.57
C SER A 144 -8.44 -4.95 18.56
N VAL A 145 -7.81 -6.12 18.44
CA VAL A 145 -6.62 -6.36 17.61
C VAL A 145 -6.87 -7.55 16.67
N GLU A 146 -6.76 -7.34 15.37
CA GLU A 146 -6.83 -8.41 14.35
C GLU A 146 -5.48 -8.52 13.63
N ALA A 147 -5.12 -9.74 13.24
CA ALA A 147 -3.91 -10.01 12.46
C ALA A 147 -4.26 -10.80 11.19
N HIS A 148 -3.72 -10.37 10.06
CA HIS A 148 -3.67 -11.17 8.83
C HIS A 148 -2.45 -12.09 8.93
N VAL A 149 -2.68 -13.40 9.01
CA VAL A 149 -1.62 -14.41 9.19
C VAL A 149 -1.41 -15.19 7.89
N SER A 150 -0.14 -15.37 7.52
CA SER A 150 0.25 -16.05 6.28
C SER A 150 -0.30 -17.47 6.22
N ASN A 151 -0.95 -17.81 5.11
CA ASN A 151 -1.69 -19.06 4.88
C ASN A 151 -2.87 -19.31 5.86
N VAL A 152 -3.42 -18.25 6.48
CA VAL A 152 -4.63 -18.30 7.33
C VAL A 152 -5.62 -17.19 6.96
N GLY A 153 -5.13 -15.99 6.61
CA GLY A 153 -5.95 -14.80 6.38
C GLY A 153 -6.17 -13.99 7.67
N TRP A 154 -7.15 -13.08 7.65
CA TRP A 154 -7.57 -12.32 8.83
C TRP A 154 -8.13 -13.25 9.92
N GLN A 155 -7.52 -13.22 11.10
CA GLN A 155 -7.99 -13.91 12.29
C GLN A 155 -9.04 -13.09 13.05
N ALA A 156 -9.85 -13.75 13.87
CA ALA A 156 -10.81 -13.07 14.74
C ALA A 156 -10.12 -12.11 15.72
N ALA A 157 -10.77 -10.97 15.99
CA ALA A 157 -10.24 -9.94 16.87
C ALA A 157 -10.03 -10.46 18.30
N VAL A 158 -8.88 -10.11 18.90
CA VAL A 158 -8.60 -10.34 20.33
C VAL A 158 -8.68 -9.03 21.10
N GLY A 159 -9.04 -9.12 22.38
CA GLY A 159 -9.18 -7.98 23.29
C GLY A 159 -7.88 -7.48 23.91
N ASN A 160 -7.99 -6.57 24.89
CA ASN A 160 -6.89 -6.05 25.69
C ASN A 160 -6.07 -7.19 26.34
N GLY A 161 -4.75 -7.15 26.22
CA GLY A 161 -3.84 -8.24 26.66
C GLY A 161 -3.88 -9.51 25.79
N GLY A 162 -4.75 -9.57 24.78
CA GLY A 162 -4.87 -10.68 23.84
C GLY A 162 -3.65 -10.85 22.93
N THR A 163 -3.47 -12.06 22.41
CA THR A 163 -2.40 -12.40 21.45
C THR A 163 -3.00 -12.48 20.05
N ALA A 164 -2.73 -11.48 19.20
CA ALA A 164 -3.15 -11.46 17.80
C ALA A 164 -2.05 -12.11 16.95
N GLY A 165 -2.38 -13.12 16.14
CA GLY A 165 -1.40 -13.90 15.37
C GLY A 165 -1.25 -15.33 15.89
N THR A 166 -0.04 -15.89 15.77
CA THR A 166 0.30 -17.24 16.25
C THR A 166 1.67 -17.25 16.95
N THR A 167 1.95 -18.26 17.76
CA THR A 167 3.26 -18.42 18.42
C THR A 167 3.80 -19.82 18.19
N GLY A 168 5.00 -19.94 17.61
CA GLY A 168 5.66 -21.24 17.39
C GLY A 168 5.03 -22.08 16.27
N GLN A 169 4.23 -21.47 15.39
CA GLN A 169 3.65 -22.14 14.21
C GLN A 169 4.42 -21.82 12.91
N SER A 170 5.50 -21.03 12.98
CA SER A 170 6.26 -20.52 11.82
C SER A 170 5.40 -19.79 10.79
N ARG A 171 4.31 -19.14 11.24
CA ARG A 171 3.41 -18.32 10.43
C ARG A 171 3.61 -16.86 10.78
N ALA A 172 3.97 -16.06 9.79
CA ALA A 172 4.12 -14.61 9.95
C ALA A 172 2.76 -13.90 9.99
N VAL A 173 2.69 -12.79 10.74
CA VAL A 173 1.75 -11.71 10.50
C VAL A 173 2.18 -10.95 9.24
N GLU A 174 1.25 -10.61 8.36
CA GLU A 174 1.49 -9.86 7.12
C GLU A 174 0.80 -8.48 7.16
N ALA A 175 -0.31 -8.36 7.90
CA ALA A 175 -1.01 -7.10 8.17
C ALA A 175 -1.69 -7.10 9.55
N LEU A 176 -2.02 -5.92 10.06
CA LEU A 176 -2.67 -5.68 11.34
C LEU A 176 -3.84 -4.69 11.20
N ARG A 177 -4.82 -4.81 12.09
CA ARG A 177 -5.91 -3.85 12.30
C ARG A 177 -6.10 -3.67 13.80
N VAL A 178 -6.16 -2.42 14.28
CA VAL A 178 -6.27 -2.09 15.70
C VAL A 178 -7.32 -1.00 15.90
N ARG A 179 -8.22 -1.17 16.86
CA ARG A 179 -9.31 -0.21 17.14
C ARG A 179 -9.55 -0.07 18.63
N LEU A 180 -9.80 1.16 19.08
CA LEU A 180 -10.31 1.44 20.42
C LEU A 180 -11.84 1.29 20.45
N SER A 181 -12.39 0.90 21.60
CA SER A 181 -13.83 0.70 21.78
C SER A 181 -14.46 1.74 22.71
N GLY A 182 -15.79 1.88 22.64
CA GLY A 182 -16.58 2.69 23.57
C GLY A 182 -16.05 4.12 23.75
N GLU A 183 -16.04 4.59 25.00
CA GLU A 183 -15.58 5.93 25.37
C GLU A 183 -14.11 6.24 25.00
N LEU A 184 -13.26 5.22 24.83
CA LEU A 184 -11.89 5.44 24.36
C LEU A 184 -11.87 5.86 22.89
N SER A 185 -12.74 5.28 22.06
CA SER A 185 -12.85 5.62 20.63
C SER A 185 -13.34 7.05 20.37
N ALA A 186 -14.04 7.65 21.34
CA ALA A 186 -14.50 9.03 21.29
C ALA A 186 -13.43 10.03 21.76
N ARG A 187 -12.60 9.65 22.73
CA ARG A 187 -11.58 10.52 23.36
C ARG A 187 -10.18 10.38 22.77
N TYR A 188 -9.89 9.29 22.08
CA TYR A 188 -8.58 8.96 21.53
C TYR A 188 -8.66 8.34 20.14
N THR A 189 -7.56 8.38 19.40
CA THR A 189 -7.32 7.60 18.19
C THR A 189 -6.09 6.72 18.40
N VAL A 190 -6.19 5.44 18.00
CA VAL A 190 -5.04 4.54 17.95
C VAL A 190 -4.40 4.62 16.57
N TRP A 191 -3.17 5.12 16.52
CA TRP A 191 -2.32 5.17 15.32
C TRP A 191 -1.35 3.98 15.33
N TYR A 192 -1.20 3.29 14.21
CA TYR A 192 -0.26 2.17 14.09
C TYR A 192 0.32 2.03 12.69
N ARG A 193 1.54 1.53 12.61
CA ARG A 193 2.19 1.14 11.35
C ARG A 193 3.10 -0.05 11.53
N VAL A 194 3.43 -0.71 10.43
CA VAL A 194 4.31 -1.88 10.40
C VAL A 194 5.48 -1.70 9.44
N HIS A 195 6.58 -2.40 9.75
CA HIS A 195 7.70 -2.60 8.86
C HIS A 195 7.53 -3.96 8.15
N SER A 196 7.00 -3.95 6.92
CA SER A 196 6.86 -5.16 6.10
C SER A 196 8.17 -5.49 5.37
N ALA A 197 8.47 -6.78 5.21
CA ALA A 197 9.60 -7.25 4.41
C ALA A 197 9.51 -6.72 2.97
N GLU A 198 10.65 -6.38 2.36
CA GLU A 198 10.81 -5.70 1.06
C GLU A 198 10.12 -4.34 0.86
N PHE A 199 9.13 -3.95 1.68
CA PHE A 199 8.46 -2.65 1.62
C PHE A 199 9.01 -1.62 2.63
N GLY A 200 9.60 -2.07 3.74
CA GLY A 200 10.04 -1.20 4.83
C GLY A 200 8.87 -0.70 5.69
N TRP A 201 9.03 0.47 6.32
CA TRP A 201 7.95 1.12 7.06
C TRP A 201 6.90 1.69 6.11
N LEU A 202 5.67 1.19 6.21
CA LEU A 202 4.50 1.76 5.54
C LEU A 202 3.93 2.95 6.36
N GLY A 203 2.93 3.64 5.80
CA GLY A 203 2.26 4.75 6.47
C GLY A 203 1.51 4.37 7.76
N TRP A 204 1.16 5.38 8.56
CA TRP A 204 0.31 5.21 9.75
C TRP A 204 -1.16 5.02 9.38
N ALA A 205 -1.72 3.88 9.78
CA ALA A 205 -3.16 3.62 9.84
C ALA A 205 -3.75 4.06 11.19
N CYS A 206 -5.08 4.15 11.27
CA CYS A 206 -5.78 4.44 12.51
C CYS A 206 -7.14 3.75 12.65
N ASP A 207 -7.61 3.59 13.90
CA ASP A 207 -9.00 3.28 14.30
C ASP A 207 -9.70 2.13 13.51
N GLY A 208 -8.91 1.14 13.08
CA GLY A 208 -9.38 -0.05 12.36
C GLY A 208 -9.26 0.02 10.83
N ALA A 209 -8.46 0.93 10.28
CA ALA A 209 -7.94 0.82 8.92
C ALA A 209 -6.80 -0.24 8.84
N ASP A 210 -6.53 -0.81 7.68
CA ASP A 210 -5.53 -1.87 7.57
C ASP A 210 -4.11 -1.28 7.53
N ALA A 211 -3.13 -2.00 8.10
CA ALA A 211 -1.71 -1.66 8.06
C ALA A 211 -0.88 -2.90 7.68
N GLY A 212 0.02 -2.79 6.70
CA GLY A 212 0.87 -3.90 6.24
C GLY A 212 0.62 -4.32 4.80
N SER A 213 0.56 -5.62 4.54
CA SER A 213 0.47 -6.12 3.18
C SER A 213 -0.28 -7.44 3.09
N ALA A 214 -1.20 -7.57 2.14
CA ALA A 214 -1.91 -8.82 1.84
C ALA A 214 -1.49 -9.39 0.48
N GLY A 215 -1.36 -10.72 0.38
CA GLY A 215 -1.13 -11.44 -0.88
C GLY A 215 0.29 -11.39 -1.47
N TYR A 216 1.17 -10.54 -0.96
CA TYR A 216 2.57 -10.45 -1.40
C TYR A 216 3.52 -11.46 -0.72
N GLY A 217 3.08 -12.16 0.34
CA GLY A 217 3.95 -13.01 1.15
C GLY A 217 5.03 -12.23 1.92
N ARG A 218 4.73 -10.97 2.30
CA ARG A 218 5.64 -10.10 3.05
C ARG A 218 5.25 -10.06 4.51
N ALA A 219 6.10 -10.63 5.35
CA ALA A 219 5.95 -10.61 6.79
C ALA A 219 6.16 -9.20 7.37
N VAL A 220 5.36 -8.82 8.34
CA VAL A 220 5.70 -7.79 9.34
C VAL A 220 6.94 -8.25 10.09
N GLN A 221 7.91 -7.36 10.26
CA GLN A 221 9.12 -7.60 11.06
C GLN A 221 9.09 -6.78 12.36
N ALA A 222 8.53 -5.57 12.32
CA ALA A 222 8.31 -4.69 13.47
C ALA A 222 7.01 -3.88 13.34
N VAL A 223 6.56 -3.32 14.47
CA VAL A 223 5.36 -2.48 14.59
C VAL A 223 5.64 -1.28 15.51
N GLN A 224 4.98 -0.15 15.22
CA GLN A 224 4.83 0.98 16.15
C GLN A 224 3.33 1.22 16.36
N VAL A 225 2.92 1.50 17.60
CA VAL A 225 1.54 1.82 17.97
C VAL A 225 1.54 2.97 18.97
N ALA A 226 0.74 4.00 18.74
CA ALA A 226 0.53 5.13 19.63
C ALA A 226 -0.97 5.35 19.87
N VAL A 227 -1.34 5.81 21.06
CA VAL A 227 -2.70 6.30 21.36
C VAL A 227 -2.59 7.78 21.64
N LEU A 228 -3.25 8.59 20.82
CA LEU A 228 -3.24 10.05 20.91
C LEU A 228 -4.66 10.59 21.16
N PRO A 229 -4.83 11.78 21.77
CA PRO A 229 -6.12 12.47 21.87
C PRO A 229 -6.89 12.56 20.55
N LYS A 230 -8.23 12.61 20.62
CA LYS A 230 -9.06 12.66 19.41
C LYS A 230 -8.85 13.98 18.65
N GLY A 231 -8.40 13.86 17.40
CA GLY A 231 -8.10 14.99 16.53
C GLY A 231 -6.61 15.32 16.42
N ASP A 232 -5.76 14.73 17.26
CA ASP A 232 -4.31 14.87 17.12
C ASP A 232 -3.82 14.17 15.83
N PRO A 233 -2.85 14.77 15.11
CA PRO A 233 -2.34 14.24 13.85
C PRO A 233 -1.58 12.92 14.06
N ALA A 234 -1.42 12.17 12.97
CA ALA A 234 -0.57 10.98 12.96
C ALA A 234 0.88 11.31 13.37
N PRO A 235 1.62 10.39 14.01
CA PRO A 235 3.04 10.58 14.36
C PRO A 235 4.01 10.69 13.16
N GLY A 236 3.50 10.63 11.92
CA GLY A 236 4.27 10.70 10.69
C GLY A 236 3.38 10.49 9.47
N ASP A 237 3.99 10.13 8.33
CA ASP A 237 3.29 9.95 7.06
C ASP A 237 2.17 8.87 7.12
N THR A 238 1.02 9.19 6.55
CA THR A 238 -0.16 8.30 6.43
C THR A 238 -0.36 7.80 5.00
N ALA A 239 0.54 8.09 4.06
CA ALA A 239 0.48 7.56 2.71
C ALA A 239 0.71 6.03 2.70
N THR A 240 -0.13 5.30 1.97
CA THR A 240 -0.01 3.85 1.75
C THR A 240 0.29 3.05 3.03
N PRO A 241 -0.62 3.05 4.02
CA PRO A 241 -0.44 2.26 5.25
C PRO A 241 -0.56 0.75 4.99
N PHE A 242 -1.29 0.37 3.93
CA PHE A 242 -1.55 -1.00 3.52
C PHE A 242 -1.47 -1.16 2.00
N VAL A 243 -1.00 -2.32 1.54
CA VAL A 243 -0.98 -2.72 0.13
C VAL A 243 -1.62 -4.10 -0.05
N ASP A 244 -2.60 -4.22 -0.94
CA ASP A 244 -3.25 -5.50 -1.26
C ASP A 244 -2.93 -5.93 -2.68
N ARG A 245 -2.35 -7.12 -2.83
CA ARG A 245 -1.98 -7.65 -4.14
C ARG A 245 -3.17 -7.95 -5.05
N SER A 246 -4.37 -8.18 -4.51
CA SER A 246 -5.59 -8.32 -5.33
C SER A 246 -6.02 -7.00 -5.97
N SER A 247 -5.62 -5.86 -5.39
CA SER A 247 -5.86 -4.54 -5.97
C SER A 247 -4.85 -4.15 -7.07
N GLU A 248 -3.79 -4.94 -7.31
CA GLU A 248 -2.90 -4.75 -8.46
C GLU A 248 -3.60 -5.11 -9.78
N PRO A 249 -3.28 -4.44 -10.89
CA PRO A 249 -3.81 -4.79 -12.20
C PRO A 249 -3.26 -6.14 -12.72
N PRO A 250 -3.98 -6.82 -13.62
CA PRO A 250 -3.53 -8.04 -14.28
C PRO A 250 -2.32 -7.79 -15.19
N SER A 251 -1.33 -8.70 -15.11
CA SER A 251 -0.19 -8.76 -16.05
C SER A 251 -0.44 -9.81 -17.12
N VAL A 252 0.08 -9.59 -18.33
CA VAL A 252 0.04 -10.56 -19.44
C VAL A 252 1.46 -10.97 -19.81
N SER A 253 1.71 -12.28 -19.82
CA SER A 253 2.98 -12.88 -20.26
C SER A 253 2.77 -13.75 -21.50
N TYR A 254 3.69 -13.68 -22.45
CA TYR A 254 3.55 -14.29 -23.77
C TYR A 254 4.90 -14.56 -24.42
N ARG A 255 4.92 -15.48 -25.38
CA ARG A 255 6.10 -15.84 -26.17
C ARG A 255 5.75 -16.15 -27.62
N ALA A 256 6.72 -15.96 -28.50
CA ALA A 256 6.64 -16.26 -29.92
C ALA A 256 7.40 -17.55 -30.27
N HIS A 257 6.90 -18.29 -31.27
CA HIS A 257 7.65 -19.27 -32.04
C HIS A 257 8.03 -18.65 -33.38
N VAL A 258 9.33 -18.50 -33.64
CA VAL A 258 9.84 -17.80 -34.83
C VAL A 258 10.53 -18.79 -35.78
N ALA A 259 10.27 -18.66 -37.07
CA ALA A 259 10.83 -19.51 -38.11
C ALA A 259 12.37 -19.57 -38.05
N GLY A 260 12.92 -20.78 -37.94
CA GLY A 260 14.37 -21.00 -37.82
C GLY A 260 14.98 -20.63 -36.45
N ILE A 261 14.16 -20.31 -35.45
CA ILE A 261 14.59 -20.05 -34.05
C ILE A 261 13.86 -20.99 -33.07
N GLY A 262 12.57 -21.26 -33.30
CA GLY A 262 11.71 -22.00 -32.37
C GLY A 262 11.05 -21.07 -31.34
N TRP A 263 10.61 -21.65 -30.21
CA TRP A 263 10.06 -20.89 -29.09
C TRP A 263 11.13 -20.01 -28.43
N GLN A 264 10.88 -18.71 -28.40
CA GLN A 264 11.64 -17.75 -27.59
C GLN A 264 11.20 -17.80 -26.11
N GLY A 265 11.97 -17.16 -25.23
CA GLY A 265 11.58 -16.95 -23.84
C GLY A 265 10.30 -16.12 -23.71
N SER A 266 9.59 -16.28 -22.60
CA SER A 266 8.43 -15.43 -22.29
C SER A 266 8.87 -14.01 -21.96
N VAL A 267 8.15 -13.05 -22.52
CA VAL A 267 8.15 -11.64 -22.13
C VAL A 267 6.84 -11.33 -21.41
N SER A 268 6.73 -10.12 -20.86
CA SER A 268 5.48 -9.62 -20.28
C SER A 268 5.21 -8.19 -20.74
N ASP A 269 3.95 -7.77 -20.58
CA ASP A 269 3.50 -6.37 -20.46
C ASP A 269 4.24 -5.40 -21.40
N GLY A 270 4.03 -5.59 -22.70
CA GLY A 270 4.40 -4.65 -23.75
C GLY A 270 5.74 -4.88 -24.46
N ALA A 271 6.63 -5.72 -23.91
CA ALA A 271 7.86 -6.09 -24.57
C ALA A 271 7.63 -6.91 -25.86
N VAL A 272 8.55 -6.85 -26.83
CA VAL A 272 8.35 -7.50 -28.13
C VAL A 272 8.54 -9.02 -28.03
N ALA A 273 7.55 -9.79 -28.49
CA ALA A 273 7.69 -11.22 -28.78
C ALA A 273 7.85 -11.43 -30.29
N GLY A 274 8.92 -12.11 -30.69
CA GLY A 274 9.29 -12.33 -32.09
C GLY A 274 10.65 -11.71 -32.44
N THR A 275 10.80 -11.32 -33.70
CA THR A 275 11.98 -10.62 -34.22
C THR A 275 11.57 -9.56 -35.24
N THR A 276 11.98 -8.31 -35.06
CA THR A 276 11.81 -7.24 -36.06
C THR A 276 13.01 -7.16 -37.00
N GLY A 277 12.81 -6.75 -38.26
CA GLY A 277 13.87 -6.52 -39.24
C GLY A 277 14.69 -7.74 -39.71
N GLN A 278 14.45 -8.96 -39.20
CA GLN A 278 15.27 -10.14 -39.48
C GLN A 278 14.77 -11.03 -40.63
N GLY A 279 13.67 -10.68 -41.30
CA GLY A 279 13.09 -11.50 -42.38
C GLY A 279 12.53 -12.87 -41.93
N ARG A 280 12.38 -13.10 -40.62
CA ARG A 280 11.82 -14.32 -40.04
C ARG A 280 10.35 -14.11 -39.69
N ALA A 281 9.50 -15.07 -40.05
CA ALA A 281 8.09 -15.05 -39.70
C ALA A 281 7.84 -15.57 -38.27
N LEU A 282 6.89 -14.94 -37.57
CA LEU A 282 6.15 -15.59 -36.48
C LEU A 282 5.38 -16.79 -37.04
N GLU A 283 5.53 -17.98 -36.45
CA GLU A 283 4.78 -19.19 -36.83
C GLU A 283 3.68 -19.54 -35.81
N ALA A 284 3.93 -19.25 -34.52
CA ALA A 284 2.97 -19.43 -33.44
C ALA A 284 3.21 -18.44 -32.29
N LEU A 285 2.19 -18.25 -31.45
CA LEU A 285 2.26 -17.45 -30.24
C LEU A 285 1.42 -18.10 -29.14
N SER A 286 1.88 -18.00 -27.90
CA SER A 286 1.16 -18.46 -26.71
C SER A 286 1.36 -17.46 -25.57
N GLY A 287 0.33 -17.28 -24.73
CA GLY A 287 0.38 -16.36 -23.60
C GLY A 287 -0.77 -16.56 -22.62
N SER A 288 -0.68 -15.87 -21.48
CA SER A 288 -1.57 -16.00 -20.34
C SER A 288 -1.69 -14.67 -19.60
N VAL A 289 -2.82 -14.43 -18.95
CA VAL A 289 -2.98 -13.36 -17.95
C VAL A 289 -2.73 -13.92 -16.55
N SER A 290 -2.18 -13.10 -15.66
CA SER A 290 -2.01 -13.40 -14.24
C SER A 290 -2.57 -12.25 -13.41
N TRP A 291 -3.53 -12.55 -12.53
CA TRP A 291 -4.15 -11.57 -11.64
C TRP A 291 -4.34 -12.21 -10.27
N TYR A 292 -3.77 -11.61 -9.22
CA TYR A 292 -3.70 -12.25 -7.90
C TYR A 292 -5.08 -12.25 -7.23
N GLY A 293 -5.56 -13.43 -6.79
CA GLY A 293 -6.90 -13.59 -6.21
C GLY A 293 -8.03 -13.80 -7.25
N HIS A 294 -7.86 -13.34 -8.48
CA HIS A 294 -8.91 -13.31 -9.52
C HIS A 294 -8.86 -14.54 -10.45
N GLY A 295 -9.11 -15.71 -9.87
CA GLY A 295 -8.87 -17.04 -10.46
C GLY A 295 -9.74 -17.47 -11.67
N SER A 296 -10.47 -16.56 -12.31
CA SER A 296 -11.35 -16.85 -13.47
C SER A 296 -10.83 -16.34 -14.81
N SER A 297 -9.71 -15.61 -14.81
CA SER A 297 -9.25 -14.84 -15.98
C SER A 297 -8.33 -15.64 -16.91
N SER A 298 -8.50 -15.49 -18.22
CA SER A 298 -7.53 -16.02 -19.22
C SER A 298 -7.25 -15.01 -20.34
N LEU A 299 -6.13 -15.21 -21.04
CA LEU A 299 -5.87 -14.53 -22.32
C LEU A 299 -6.21 -15.53 -23.43
N GLU A 300 -7.24 -15.22 -24.23
CA GLU A 300 -7.55 -15.99 -25.43
C GLU A 300 -6.90 -15.33 -26.65
N VAL A 301 -6.33 -16.16 -27.51
CA VAL A 301 -5.69 -15.78 -28.77
C VAL A 301 -6.26 -16.62 -29.93
N ARG A 302 -6.30 -16.04 -31.12
CA ARG A 302 -6.36 -16.80 -32.38
C ARG A 302 -5.50 -16.17 -33.46
N ALA A 303 -5.03 -17.00 -34.38
CA ALA A 303 -4.16 -16.61 -35.49
C ALA A 303 -4.84 -16.83 -36.85
N HIS A 304 -4.61 -15.91 -37.79
CA HIS A 304 -4.71 -16.18 -39.22
C HIS A 304 -3.37 -16.79 -39.66
N VAL A 305 -3.38 -18.01 -40.15
CA VAL A 305 -2.16 -18.72 -40.58
C VAL A 305 -2.17 -18.88 -42.10
N SER A 306 -1.03 -18.59 -42.73
CA SER A 306 -0.87 -18.69 -44.17
C SER A 306 -1.22 -20.09 -44.68
N ASN A 307 -1.98 -20.15 -45.78
CA ASN A 307 -2.56 -21.39 -46.34
C ASN A 307 -3.47 -22.20 -45.40
N VAL A 308 -3.97 -21.61 -44.31
CA VAL A 308 -4.89 -22.25 -43.34
C VAL A 308 -6.10 -21.37 -43.02
N GLY A 309 -5.92 -20.05 -42.95
CA GLY A 309 -6.97 -19.10 -42.56
C GLY A 309 -7.02 -18.84 -41.04
N TRP A 310 -8.13 -18.27 -40.57
CA TRP A 310 -8.37 -18.03 -39.13
C TRP A 310 -8.61 -19.35 -38.39
N GLN A 311 -7.79 -19.60 -37.37
CA GLN A 311 -7.98 -20.68 -36.40
C GLN A 311 -9.07 -20.33 -35.37
N GLY A 312 -9.47 -21.32 -34.57
CA GLY A 312 -10.33 -21.10 -33.40
C GLY A 312 -9.63 -20.32 -32.28
N TRP A 313 -10.42 -19.75 -31.37
CA TRP A 313 -9.93 -19.15 -30.12
C TRP A 313 -9.35 -20.22 -29.19
N THR A 314 -8.24 -19.90 -28.53
CA THR A 314 -7.55 -20.78 -27.57
C THR A 314 -6.82 -19.96 -26.52
N SER A 315 -6.76 -20.45 -25.28
CA SER A 315 -5.89 -19.95 -24.20
C SER A 315 -4.51 -20.65 -24.16
N GLY A 316 -4.21 -21.44 -25.20
CA GLY A 316 -2.95 -22.18 -25.35
C GLY A 316 -2.04 -21.56 -26.41
N THR A 317 -1.75 -22.33 -27.46
CA THR A 317 -0.94 -21.90 -28.61
C THR A 317 -1.83 -21.65 -29.82
N ALA A 318 -1.78 -20.45 -30.39
CA ALA A 318 -2.31 -20.15 -31.71
C ALA A 318 -1.17 -20.11 -32.73
N GLY A 319 -1.46 -20.49 -33.98
CA GLY A 319 -0.47 -20.64 -35.06
C GLY A 319 -0.14 -22.10 -35.36
N THR A 320 1.08 -22.36 -35.81
CA THR A 320 1.64 -23.71 -36.01
C THR A 320 3.13 -23.74 -35.68
N THR A 321 3.66 -24.89 -35.25
CA THR A 321 5.10 -25.06 -34.98
C THR A 321 5.70 -26.08 -35.95
N GLY A 322 6.83 -25.76 -36.58
CA GLY A 322 7.55 -26.72 -37.44
C GLY A 322 6.85 -27.04 -38.77
N ARG A 323 5.89 -26.20 -39.20
CA ARG A 323 5.19 -26.34 -40.50
C ARG A 323 5.62 -25.32 -41.55
N SER A 324 6.51 -24.38 -41.22
CA SER A 324 6.95 -23.30 -42.12
C SER A 324 5.79 -22.41 -42.60
N LEU A 325 4.74 -22.25 -41.78
CA LEU A 325 3.57 -21.41 -42.08
C LEU A 325 3.57 -20.19 -41.17
N ALA A 326 3.62 -19.01 -41.79
CA ALA A 326 3.56 -17.74 -41.08
C ALA A 326 2.17 -17.50 -40.47
N VAL A 327 2.15 -16.90 -39.28
CA VAL A 327 1.00 -16.12 -38.80
C VAL A 327 0.98 -14.83 -39.60
N GLU A 328 -0.17 -14.50 -40.19
CA GLU A 328 -0.40 -13.28 -40.98
C GLU A 328 -1.17 -12.22 -40.17
N ALA A 329 -2.06 -12.64 -39.27
CA ALA A 329 -2.77 -11.76 -38.34
C ALA A 329 -3.05 -12.46 -37.01
N LEU A 330 -3.25 -11.67 -35.96
CA LEU A 330 -3.60 -12.12 -34.62
C LEU A 330 -4.79 -11.32 -34.06
N GLN A 331 -5.56 -11.98 -33.21
CA GLN A 331 -6.61 -11.39 -32.39
C GLN A 331 -6.45 -11.91 -30.95
N PHE A 332 -6.52 -11.02 -29.97
CA PHE A 332 -6.44 -11.34 -28.54
C PHE A 332 -7.65 -10.76 -27.83
N ARG A 333 -8.15 -11.47 -26.81
CA ARG A 333 -9.16 -10.96 -25.89
C ARG A 333 -8.92 -11.52 -24.51
N LEU A 334 -9.26 -10.78 -23.47
CA LEU A 334 -9.37 -11.33 -22.13
C LEU A 334 -10.64 -12.19 -22.04
N SER A 335 -10.69 -13.11 -21.09
CA SER A 335 -11.93 -13.79 -20.66
C SER A 335 -12.08 -13.75 -19.14
N GLY A 336 -13.27 -14.11 -18.65
CA GLY A 336 -13.60 -14.09 -17.23
C GLY A 336 -13.65 -12.68 -16.64
N GLU A 337 -13.23 -12.57 -15.39
CA GLU A 337 -13.28 -11.31 -14.62
C GLU A 337 -12.41 -10.21 -15.21
N ALA A 338 -11.21 -10.52 -15.72
CA ALA A 338 -10.35 -9.53 -16.38
C ALA A 338 -11.04 -8.85 -17.57
N ALA A 339 -11.83 -9.59 -18.36
CA ALA A 339 -12.59 -9.05 -19.50
C ALA A 339 -13.75 -8.12 -19.11
N SER A 340 -14.10 -8.05 -17.82
CA SER A 340 -15.13 -7.15 -17.28
C SER A 340 -14.55 -5.82 -16.78
N SER A 341 -13.22 -5.74 -16.62
CA SER A 341 -12.53 -4.66 -15.91
C SER A 341 -11.33 -4.06 -16.68
N TYR A 342 -10.79 -4.79 -17.66
CA TYR A 342 -9.57 -4.45 -18.39
C TYR A 342 -9.73 -4.66 -19.90
N ASP A 343 -8.99 -3.88 -20.67
CA ASP A 343 -8.82 -4.04 -22.11
C ASP A 343 -7.50 -4.79 -22.39
N VAL A 344 -7.42 -5.59 -23.45
CA VAL A 344 -6.12 -6.02 -24.01
C VAL A 344 -5.86 -5.34 -25.36
N TRP A 345 -4.73 -4.63 -25.41
CA TRP A 345 -4.27 -3.89 -26.58
C TRP A 345 -3.02 -4.56 -27.18
N TYR A 346 -2.89 -4.55 -28.50
CA TYR A 346 -1.79 -5.23 -29.19
C TYR A 346 -1.58 -4.65 -30.58
N ARG A 347 -0.37 -4.83 -31.13
CA ARG A 347 -0.04 -4.41 -32.50
C ARG A 347 0.90 -5.41 -33.15
N VAL A 348 1.25 -5.15 -34.40
CA VAL A 348 2.05 -6.07 -35.21
C VAL A 348 3.05 -5.29 -36.05
N HIS A 349 4.33 -5.69 -36.01
CA HIS A 349 5.32 -5.32 -37.00
C HIS A 349 5.17 -6.23 -38.21
N CYS A 350 4.81 -5.68 -39.37
CA CYS A 350 4.92 -6.41 -40.62
C CYS A 350 6.26 -6.07 -41.30
N SER A 351 6.93 -7.04 -41.94
CA SER A 351 8.28 -6.83 -42.50
C SER A 351 8.40 -5.59 -43.39
N ASP A 352 7.41 -5.37 -44.26
CA ASP A 352 7.42 -4.30 -45.27
C ASP A 352 6.62 -3.04 -44.86
N TYR A 353 5.92 -3.08 -43.72
CA TYR A 353 5.05 -1.98 -43.24
C TYR A 353 5.44 -1.41 -41.87
N GLY A 354 6.41 -2.02 -41.17
CA GLY A 354 6.76 -1.67 -39.80
C GLY A 354 5.62 -1.95 -38.81
N TRP A 355 5.63 -1.27 -37.65
CA TRP A 355 4.57 -1.42 -36.65
C TRP A 355 3.24 -0.82 -37.12
N LEU A 356 2.28 -1.68 -37.43
CA LEU A 356 0.87 -1.32 -37.63
C LEU A 356 0.27 -0.65 -36.38
N GLY A 357 -0.94 -0.09 -36.55
CA GLY A 357 -1.70 0.52 -35.46
C GLY A 357 -2.12 -0.46 -34.36
N TRP A 358 -2.59 0.11 -33.25
CA TRP A 358 -3.12 -0.64 -32.11
C TRP A 358 -4.49 -1.24 -32.42
N ALA A 359 -4.65 -2.52 -32.06
CA ALA A 359 -5.92 -3.24 -31.97
C ALA A 359 -6.27 -3.50 -30.50
N LYS A 360 -7.56 -3.74 -30.23
CA LYS A 360 -8.15 -3.98 -28.91
C LYS A 360 -9.14 -5.15 -28.98
N ASP A 361 -9.21 -5.96 -27.92
CA ASP A 361 -10.27 -6.95 -27.62
C ASP A 361 -10.90 -7.66 -28.83
N GLY A 362 -10.06 -8.37 -29.58
CA GLY A 362 -10.48 -9.17 -30.72
C GLY A 362 -10.59 -8.40 -32.04
N ALA A 363 -10.19 -7.13 -32.12
CA ALA A 363 -9.92 -6.49 -33.41
C ALA A 363 -8.67 -7.11 -34.08
N SER A 364 -8.68 -7.25 -35.41
CA SER A 364 -7.54 -7.86 -36.13
C SER A 364 -6.30 -6.96 -36.09
N ALA A 365 -5.14 -7.54 -35.78
CA ALA A 365 -3.84 -6.88 -35.95
C ALA A 365 -2.94 -7.74 -36.85
N GLY A 366 -2.22 -7.11 -37.77
CA GLY A 366 -1.49 -7.78 -38.85
C GLY A 366 -2.18 -7.63 -40.20
N THR A 367 -1.90 -8.55 -41.12
CA THR A 367 -2.36 -8.58 -42.51
C THR A 367 -3.14 -9.86 -42.81
N VAL A 368 -3.94 -9.87 -43.87
CA VAL A 368 -4.65 -11.08 -44.33
C VAL A 368 -4.37 -11.22 -45.82
N GLY A 369 -3.69 -12.30 -46.22
CA GLY A 369 -3.25 -12.50 -47.61
C GLY A 369 -2.03 -11.65 -48.04
N LEU A 370 -1.31 -11.06 -47.07
CA LEU A 370 -0.01 -10.42 -47.26
C LEU A 370 0.93 -10.90 -46.14
N SER A 371 2.18 -11.22 -46.46
CA SER A 371 3.04 -12.10 -45.64
C SER A 371 4.05 -11.38 -44.73
N GLY A 372 4.08 -11.75 -43.45
CA GLY A 372 5.26 -11.59 -42.56
C GLY A 372 5.06 -10.69 -41.33
N LEU A 373 5.08 -11.27 -40.12
CA LEU A 373 4.76 -10.62 -38.83
C LEU A 373 5.78 -10.83 -37.67
N ALA A 374 5.76 -9.90 -36.70
CA ALA A 374 6.17 -10.03 -35.28
C ALA A 374 5.33 -9.09 -34.36
N THR A 375 5.25 -9.25 -33.03
CA THR A 375 4.17 -8.60 -32.20
C THR A 375 4.53 -8.15 -30.77
N PRO A 376 3.99 -7.02 -30.25
CA PRO A 376 3.91 -6.70 -28.82
C PRO A 376 2.45 -6.73 -28.32
N ILE A 377 2.26 -7.04 -27.04
CA ILE A 377 0.94 -7.12 -26.40
C ILE A 377 0.99 -6.34 -25.08
N TRP A 378 0.11 -5.36 -24.92
CA TRP A 378 0.01 -4.49 -23.75
C TRP A 378 -1.37 -4.67 -23.10
N THR A 379 -1.41 -5.12 -21.85
CA THR A 379 -2.60 -4.95 -21.00
C THR A 379 -2.67 -3.51 -20.51
N ILE A 380 -3.87 -2.92 -20.52
CA ILE A 380 -4.09 -1.52 -20.11
C ILE A 380 -5.45 -1.43 -19.40
N PRO A 381 -5.59 -0.67 -18.29
CA PRO A 381 -6.88 -0.45 -17.62
C PRO A 381 -8.02 -0.07 -18.57
N GLY A 382 -9.20 -0.65 -18.33
CA GLY A 382 -10.36 -0.53 -19.23
C GLY A 382 -10.75 0.91 -19.54
N GLY A 383 -10.89 1.25 -20.82
CA GLY A 383 -11.33 2.57 -21.27
C GLY A 383 -10.24 3.66 -21.26
N THR A 384 -8.97 3.30 -21.05
CA THR A 384 -7.83 4.22 -21.23
C THR A 384 -7.39 4.32 -22.71
N ALA A 385 -6.54 5.30 -23.01
CA ALA A 385 -5.91 5.42 -24.32
C ALA A 385 -4.85 4.31 -24.51
N PRO A 386 -4.53 3.91 -25.77
CA PRO A 386 -3.43 2.99 -26.04
C PRO A 386 -2.07 3.58 -25.58
N PRO A 387 -1.01 2.74 -25.47
CA PRO A 387 0.31 3.19 -25.10
C PRO A 387 0.89 4.10 -26.20
N PRO A 388 1.81 5.03 -25.83
CA PRO A 388 2.51 5.89 -26.78
C PRO A 388 3.32 5.10 -27.84
#